data_AF-A0A7K2MD27-F1
#
_entry.id   AF-A0A7K2MD27-F1
#
_cell.length_a   1.000
_cell.length_b   1.000
_cell.length_c   1.000
_cell.angle_alpha   90.00
_cell.angle_beta   90.00
_cell.angle_gamma   90.00
#
_symmetry.space_group_name_H-M   'P 1'
#
loop_
_entity.id
_entity.type
_entity.pdbx_description
1 polymer ?
#
loop_
_entity_poly.entity_id
_entity_poly.type
_entity_poly.pdbx_seq_one_letter_code
_entity_poly.pdbx_strand_id
1 'polypeptide(L)'
;VLALGAVAGRLPERGRALLLGLGAGFGFGVVEVTVRLVDSVSPAKLFANPAAYALVLGGGAAFLLLTSALQRGSVTTATAGMVLGETLGPAAVGVVWLGDRTRDGLAWLAVLGFAVAVAGALALARFGEAPAEGTAAAETPEA
;
A
#
# COMPACT_ATOMS: atom_id res chain seq x y z
N VAL A 1 0.47 11.71 2.36
CA VAL A 1 1.53 10.69 2.55
C VAL A 1 2.49 11.08 3.67
N LEU A 2 3.24 12.18 3.57
CA LEU A 2 4.18 12.59 4.65
C LEU A 2 3.50 12.84 6.00
N ALA A 3 2.31 13.45 6.00
CA ALA A 3 1.51 13.62 7.22
C ALA A 3 0.95 12.30 7.77
N LEU A 4 0.57 11.35 6.90
CA LEU A 4 0.16 10.00 7.31
C LEU A 4 1.32 9.21 7.92
N GLY A 5 2.54 9.33 7.36
CA GLY A 5 3.76 8.75 7.93
C GLY A 5 4.14 9.36 9.28
N ALA A 6 3.99 10.68 9.43
CA ALA A 6 4.25 11.37 10.70
C ALA A 6 3.24 11.00 11.81
N VAL A 7 1.97 10.77 11.44
CA VAL A 7 0.92 10.34 12.38
C VAL A 7 1.03 8.84 12.71
N ALA A 8 1.39 8.00 11.73
CA ALA A 8 1.62 6.56 11.93
C ALA A 8 2.78 6.27 12.89
N GLY A 9 3.79 7.16 12.96
CA GLY A 9 4.91 7.06 13.90
C GLY A 9 4.53 7.22 15.38
N ARG A 10 3.31 7.65 15.72
CA ARG A 10 2.86 7.92 17.10
C ARG A 10 1.78 6.96 17.63
N LEU A 11 1.48 5.88 16.92
CA LEU A 11 0.36 4.98 17.24
C LEU A 11 0.82 3.61 17.80
N PRO A 12 -0.03 2.94 18.60
CA PRO A 12 0.33 1.79 19.41
C PRO A 12 0.86 0.58 18.62
N GLU A 13 1.76 -0.19 19.24
CA GLU A 13 2.51 -1.33 18.68
C GLU A 13 1.68 -2.30 17.82
N ARG A 14 0.41 -2.55 18.19
CA ARG A 14 -0.45 -3.58 17.56
C ARG A 14 -0.89 -3.25 16.13
N GLY A 15 -0.92 -1.98 15.73
CA GLY A 15 -1.41 -1.55 14.40
C GLY A 15 -0.33 -0.97 13.47
N ARG A 16 0.91 -0.87 13.96
CA ARG A 16 1.96 -0.08 13.30
C ARG A 16 2.34 -0.61 11.92
N ALA A 17 2.49 -1.93 11.76
CA ALA A 17 2.83 -2.54 10.47
C ALA A 17 1.77 -2.27 9.41
N LEU A 18 0.48 -2.41 9.77
CA LEU A 18 -0.64 -2.17 8.88
C LEU A 18 -0.72 -0.70 8.44
N LEU A 19 -0.56 0.23 9.39
CA LEU A 19 -0.64 1.66 9.10
C LEU A 19 0.55 2.17 8.27
N LEU A 20 1.77 1.70 8.58
CA LEU A 20 2.94 2.01 7.77
C LEU A 20 2.81 1.41 6.37
N GLY A 21 2.30 0.17 6.26
CA GLY A 21 1.93 -0.47 5.00
C GLY A 21 0.92 0.36 4.21
N LEU A 22 -0.22 0.72 4.80
CA LEU A 22 -1.24 1.59 4.19
C LEU A 22 -0.66 2.94 3.75
N GLY A 23 0.18 3.55 4.58
CA GLY A 23 0.87 4.78 4.24
C GLY A 23 1.80 4.63 3.04
N ALA A 24 2.50 3.49 2.95
CA ALA A 24 3.30 3.14 1.78
C ALA A 24 2.44 2.94 0.55
N GLY A 25 1.34 2.19 0.66
CA GLY A 25 0.36 1.98 -0.40
C GLY A 25 -0.16 3.29 -0.98
N PHE A 26 -0.57 4.24 -0.13
CA PHE A 26 -0.99 5.57 -0.62
C PHE A 26 0.14 6.32 -1.33
N GLY A 27 1.39 6.18 -0.87
CA GLY A 27 2.54 6.77 -1.55
C GLY A 27 2.82 6.16 -2.92
N PHE A 28 2.70 4.83 -3.06
CA PHE A 28 2.76 4.16 -4.36
C PHE A 28 1.54 4.50 -5.23
N GLY A 29 0.37 4.68 -4.64
CA GLY A 29 -0.80 5.17 -5.36
C GLY A 29 -0.59 6.57 -5.95
N VAL A 30 0.14 7.46 -5.27
CA VAL A 30 0.57 8.73 -5.87
C VAL A 30 1.40 8.49 -7.12
N VAL A 31 2.32 7.50 -7.11
CA VAL A 31 3.12 7.14 -8.29
C VAL A 31 2.21 6.72 -9.44
N GLU A 32 1.25 5.83 -9.21
CA GLU A 32 0.30 5.37 -10.24
C GLU A 32 -0.50 6.52 -10.88
N VAL A 33 -1.07 7.39 -10.05
CA VAL A 33 -1.82 8.57 -10.53
C VAL A 33 -0.91 9.51 -11.30
N THR A 34 0.29 9.75 -10.79
CA THR A 34 1.23 10.70 -11.37
C THR A 34 1.71 10.26 -12.75
N VAL A 35 1.97 8.96 -12.96
CA VAL A 35 2.34 8.43 -14.28
C VAL A 35 1.26 8.69 -15.31
N ARG A 36 -0.03 8.65 -14.93
CA ARG A 36 -1.14 9.00 -15.83
C ARG A 36 -1.16 10.48 -16.25
N LEU A 37 -0.48 11.34 -15.51
CA LEU A 37 -0.38 12.79 -15.77
C LEU A 37 0.90 13.19 -16.53
N VAL A 38 1.77 12.23 -16.86
CA VAL A 38 3.01 12.50 -17.59
C VAL A 38 2.78 12.35 -19.09
N ASP A 39 2.71 13.48 -19.80
CA ASP A 39 2.46 13.51 -21.25
C ASP A 39 3.72 13.30 -22.12
N SER A 40 4.91 13.37 -21.53
CA SER A 40 6.18 13.31 -22.27
C SER A 40 7.33 12.84 -21.39
N VAL A 41 8.13 11.91 -21.91
CA VAL A 41 9.32 11.34 -21.25
C VAL A 41 10.63 12.00 -21.67
N SER A 42 10.59 13.08 -22.47
CA SER A 42 11.82 13.80 -22.81
C SER A 42 12.45 14.45 -21.56
N PRO A 43 13.78 14.33 -21.35
CA PRO A 43 14.42 14.75 -20.10
C PRO A 43 14.10 16.19 -19.69
N ALA A 44 14.20 17.13 -20.64
CA ALA A 44 13.93 18.54 -20.39
C ALA A 44 12.48 18.82 -19.93
N LYS A 45 11.50 18.13 -20.54
CA LYS A 45 10.09 18.30 -20.16
C LYS A 45 9.76 17.58 -18.85
N LEU A 46 10.45 16.49 -18.55
CA LEU A 46 10.27 15.74 -17.32
C LEU A 46 10.73 16.56 -16.11
N PHE A 47 11.89 17.21 -16.19
CA PHE A 47 12.36 18.12 -15.13
C PHE A 47 11.48 19.37 -14.98
N ALA A 48 10.80 19.81 -16.03
CA ALA A 48 9.85 20.92 -15.91
C ALA A 48 8.47 20.47 -15.39
N ASN A 49 8.18 19.17 -15.37
CA ASN A 49 6.86 18.65 -15.01
C ASN A 49 6.76 18.43 -13.48
N PRO A 50 5.84 19.11 -12.77
CA PRO A 50 5.61 18.90 -11.35
C PRO A 50 5.26 17.45 -10.98
N ALA A 51 4.64 16.71 -11.92
CA ALA A 51 4.34 15.28 -11.77
C ALA A 51 5.62 14.47 -11.51
N ALA A 52 6.73 14.75 -12.19
CA ALA A 52 7.97 14.01 -11.99
C ALA A 52 8.49 14.11 -10.54
N TYR A 53 8.30 15.25 -9.89
CA TYR A 53 8.67 15.44 -8.49
C TYR A 53 7.71 14.71 -7.54
N ALA A 54 6.40 14.74 -7.82
CA ALA A 54 5.41 13.98 -7.06
C ALA A 54 5.67 12.46 -7.14
N LEU A 55 6.12 11.97 -8.30
CA LEU A 55 6.53 10.57 -8.52
C LEU A 55 7.66 10.17 -7.58
N VAL A 56 8.75 10.96 -7.58
CA VAL A 56 9.96 10.66 -6.80
C VAL A 56 9.68 10.80 -5.31
N LEU A 57 8.99 11.86 -4.90
CA LEU A 57 8.66 12.09 -3.48
C LEU A 57 7.65 11.05 -2.97
N GLY A 58 6.63 10.73 -3.76
CA GLY A 58 5.61 9.73 -3.44
C GLY A 58 6.22 8.34 -3.32
N GLY A 59 6.95 7.90 -4.34
CA GLY A 59 7.62 6.60 -4.36
C GLY A 59 8.71 6.47 -3.29
N GLY A 60 9.53 7.51 -3.09
CA GLY A 60 10.55 7.53 -2.05
C GLY A 60 9.95 7.45 -0.64
N ALA A 61 8.91 8.23 -0.36
CA ALA A 61 8.20 8.15 0.92
C ALA A 61 7.52 6.78 1.11
N ALA A 62 6.91 6.24 0.06
CA ALA A 62 6.27 4.93 0.08
C ALA A 62 7.26 3.83 0.43
N PHE A 63 8.40 3.81 -0.26
CA PHE A 63 9.47 2.85 -0.03
C PHE A 63 9.97 2.89 1.41
N LEU A 64 10.25 4.08 1.95
CA LEU A 64 10.73 4.24 3.32
C LEU A 64 9.70 3.77 4.37
N LEU A 65 8.41 4.05 4.14
CA LEU A 65 7.33 3.59 4.99
C LEU A 65 7.20 2.06 4.95
N LEU A 66 7.26 1.47 3.76
CA LEU A 66 7.21 0.02 3.60
C LEU A 66 8.41 -0.65 4.27
N THR A 67 9.63 -0.18 4.01
CA THR A 67 10.84 -0.69 4.67
C THR A 67 10.70 -0.62 6.19
N SER A 68 10.19 0.50 6.72
CA SER A 68 9.95 0.65 8.16
C SER A 68 8.89 -0.31 8.68
N ALA A 69 7.84 -0.59 7.90
CA ALA A 69 6.80 -1.55 8.25
C ALA A 69 7.36 -2.97 8.34
N LEU A 70 8.14 -3.38 7.33
CA LEU A 70 8.75 -4.70 7.22
C LEU A 70 9.82 -4.95 8.29
N GLN A 71 10.60 -3.92 8.65
CA GLN A 71 11.65 -4.05 9.67
C GLN A 71 11.10 -4.17 11.09
N ARG A 72 9.91 -3.65 11.37
CA ARG A 72 9.42 -3.42 12.74
C ARG A 72 8.08 -4.09 13.05
N GLY A 73 7.60 -4.96 12.17
CA GLY A 73 6.34 -5.67 12.33
C GLY A 73 6.16 -6.78 11.30
N SER A 74 4.94 -7.33 11.21
CA SER A 74 4.65 -8.43 10.30
C SER A 74 4.73 -8.01 8.83
N VAL A 75 5.45 -8.82 8.04
CA VAL A 75 5.53 -8.71 6.57
C VAL A 75 4.16 -8.89 5.93
N THR A 76 3.38 -9.88 6.38
CA THR A 76 2.04 -10.16 5.83
C THR A 76 1.11 -8.98 6.08
N THR A 77 1.07 -8.48 7.32
CA THR A 77 0.22 -7.34 7.70
C THR A 77 0.64 -6.06 6.98
N ALA A 78 1.95 -5.78 6.87
CA ALA A 78 2.47 -4.61 6.16
C ALA A 78 2.14 -4.66 4.67
N THR A 79 2.35 -5.81 4.04
CA THR A 79 2.06 -6.02 2.60
C THR A 79 0.57 -5.89 2.33
N ALA A 80 -0.28 -6.49 3.15
CA ALA A 80 -1.73 -6.36 3.02
C ALA A 80 -2.18 -4.88 3.12
N GLY A 81 -1.62 -4.13 4.07
CA GLY A 81 -1.89 -2.69 4.19
C GLY A 81 -1.45 -1.91 2.95
N MET A 82 -0.26 -2.19 2.43
CA MET A 82 0.25 -1.53 1.22
C MET A 82 -0.64 -1.79 0.00
N VAL A 83 -0.97 -3.06 -0.28
CA VAL A 83 -1.80 -3.44 -1.44
C VAL A 83 -3.17 -2.77 -1.35
N LEU A 84 -3.76 -2.71 -0.15
CA LEU A 84 -5.00 -1.97 0.07
C LEU A 84 -4.81 -0.48 -0.27
N GLY A 85 -3.79 0.17 0.30
CA GLY A 85 -3.56 1.60 0.10
C GLY A 85 -3.33 1.99 -1.36
N GLU A 86 -2.53 1.21 -2.09
CA GLU A 86 -2.23 1.46 -3.51
C GLU A 86 -3.39 1.09 -4.43
N THR A 87 -4.34 0.26 -3.98
CA THR A 87 -5.54 -0.03 -4.77
C THR A 87 -6.61 1.03 -4.54
N LEU A 88 -6.87 1.38 -3.28
CA LEU A 88 -7.93 2.31 -2.87
C LEU A 88 -7.67 3.73 -3.37
N GLY A 89 -6.44 4.24 -3.18
CA GLY A 89 -6.11 5.63 -3.49
C GLY A 89 -6.28 5.95 -4.98
N PRO A 90 -5.54 5.30 -5.88
CA PRO A 90 -5.61 5.51 -7.33
C PRO A 90 -6.98 5.23 -7.92
N ALA A 91 -7.70 4.20 -7.44
CA ALA A 91 -9.05 3.93 -7.92
C ALA A 91 -10.02 5.06 -7.56
N ALA A 92 -9.98 5.55 -6.32
CA ALA A 92 -10.78 6.71 -5.92
C ALA A 92 -10.39 7.97 -6.72
N VAL A 93 -9.09 8.16 -6.95
CA VAL A 93 -8.59 9.28 -7.75
C VAL A 93 -9.08 9.20 -9.20
N GLY A 94 -8.99 8.01 -9.78
CA GLY A 94 -9.45 7.68 -11.12
C GLY A 94 -10.92 8.03 -11.34
N VAL A 95 -11.79 7.54 -10.45
CA VAL A 95 -13.24 7.70 -10.58
C VAL A 95 -13.69 9.14 -10.31
N VAL A 96 -13.16 9.79 -9.27
CA VAL A 96 -13.63 11.11 -8.85
C VAL A 96 -13.07 12.24 -9.71
N TRP A 97 -11.80 12.15 -10.14
CA TRP A 97 -11.11 13.26 -10.83
C TRP A 97 -10.70 12.95 -12.27
N LEU A 98 -10.36 11.69 -12.62
CA LEU A 98 -9.92 11.35 -13.98
C LEU A 98 -11.06 10.83 -14.88
N GLY A 99 -12.26 10.65 -14.31
CA GLY A 99 -13.44 10.22 -15.05
C GLY A 99 -13.48 8.72 -15.35
N ASP A 100 -12.74 7.89 -14.62
CA ASP A 100 -12.80 6.43 -14.76
C ASP A 100 -14.24 5.95 -14.50
N ARG A 101 -14.84 5.31 -15.50
CA ARG A 101 -16.22 4.81 -15.45
C ARG A 101 -16.24 3.33 -15.76
N THR A 102 -16.94 2.58 -14.91
CA THR A 102 -17.31 1.20 -15.23
C THR A 102 -18.41 1.20 -16.28
N ARG A 103 -18.43 0.17 -17.13
CA ARG A 103 -19.47 0.00 -18.15
C ARG A 103 -20.86 0.05 -17.50
N ASP A 104 -21.80 0.71 -18.16
CA ASP A 104 -23.15 0.88 -17.65
C ASP A 104 -23.78 -0.47 -17.25
N GLY A 105 -24.38 -0.50 -16.05
CA GLY A 105 -24.95 -1.71 -15.45
C GLY A 105 -23.99 -2.63 -14.69
N LEU A 106 -22.66 -2.43 -14.79
CA LEU A 106 -21.66 -3.27 -14.10
C LEU A 106 -21.04 -2.63 -12.85
N ALA A 107 -21.48 -1.43 -12.45
CA ALA A 107 -20.95 -0.73 -11.27
C ALA A 107 -21.07 -1.58 -9.99
N TRP A 108 -22.15 -2.34 -9.83
CA TRP A 108 -22.34 -3.20 -8.67
C TRP A 108 -21.31 -4.34 -8.61
N LEU A 109 -20.88 -4.89 -9.75
CA LEU A 109 -19.83 -5.91 -9.81
C LEU A 109 -18.47 -5.33 -9.39
N ALA A 110 -18.19 -4.09 -9.78
CA ALA A 110 -16.96 -3.42 -9.36
C ALA A 110 -16.95 -3.18 -7.85
N VAL A 111 -18.07 -2.71 -7.27
CA VAL A 111 -18.21 -2.55 -5.81
C VAL A 111 -18.09 -3.89 -5.09
N LEU A 112 -18.75 -4.93 -5.59
CA LEU A 112 -18.70 -6.26 -4.99
C LEU A 112 -17.29 -6.86 -5.06
N GLY A 113 -16.65 -6.84 -6.23
CA GLY A 113 -15.29 -7.36 -6.41
C GLY A 113 -14.28 -6.62 -5.53
N PHE A 114 -14.42 -5.30 -5.43
CA PHE A 114 -13.61 -4.49 -4.53
C PHE A 114 -13.84 -4.86 -3.06
N ALA A 115 -15.09 -5.02 -2.63
CA ALA A 115 -15.40 -5.44 -1.26
C ALA A 115 -14.81 -6.83 -0.94
N VAL A 116 -14.89 -7.79 -1.87
CA VAL A 116 -14.29 -9.12 -1.73
C VAL A 116 -12.76 -9.03 -1.63
N ALA A 117 -12.12 -8.22 -2.48
CA ALA A 117 -10.67 -8.02 -2.44
C ALA A 117 -10.22 -7.40 -1.10
N VAL A 118 -10.94 -6.38 -0.60
CA VAL A 118 -10.65 -5.76 0.70
C VAL A 118 -10.83 -6.77 1.83
N ALA A 119 -11.91 -7.54 1.83
CA ALA A 119 -12.15 -8.57 2.83
C ALA A 119 -11.05 -9.65 2.81
N GLY A 120 -10.63 -10.09 1.63
CA GLY A 120 -9.53 -11.06 1.48
C GLY A 120 -8.19 -10.53 1.99
N ALA A 121 -7.85 -9.29 1.68
CA ALA A 121 -6.63 -8.65 2.18
C ALA A 121 -6.65 -8.49 3.71
N LEU A 122 -7.79 -8.11 4.30
CA LEU A 122 -7.95 -8.02 5.75
C LEU A 122 -7.88 -9.40 6.42
N ALA A 123 -8.47 -10.42 5.81
CA ALA A 123 -8.35 -11.79 6.29
C ALA A 123 -6.90 -12.28 6.25
N LEU A 124 -6.17 -12.00 5.16
CA LEU A 124 -4.76 -12.35 5.04
C LEU A 124 -3.91 -11.61 6.08
N ALA A 125 -4.16 -10.31 6.32
CA ALA A 125 -3.49 -9.56 7.37
C ALA A 125 -3.73 -10.16 8.77
N ARG A 126 -4.92 -10.72 9.03
CA ARG A 126 -5.26 -11.27 10.35
C ARG A 126 -4.74 -12.68 10.58
N PHE A 127 -4.70 -13.50 9.53
CA PHE A 127 -4.50 -14.96 9.64
C PHE A 127 -3.32 -15.49 8.83
N GLY A 128 -2.68 -14.68 8.00
CA GLY A 128 -1.63 -15.11 7.08
C GLY A 128 -0.21 -15.03 7.63
N GLU A 129 -0.02 -14.71 8.91
CA GLU A 129 1.29 -14.87 9.54
C GLU A 129 1.62 -16.37 9.68
N ALA A 130 2.75 -16.79 9.09
CA ALA A 130 3.25 -18.14 9.31
C ALA A 130 3.59 -18.34 10.81
N PRO A 131 3.32 -19.53 11.38
CA PRO A 131 3.79 -19.85 12.73
C PRO A 131 5.29 -19.58 12.80
N ALA A 132 5.73 -18.87 13.85
CA ALA A 132 7.15 -18.64 14.07
C ALA A 132 7.85 -20.01 14.17
N GLU A 133 8.87 -20.25 13.34
CA GLU A 133 9.74 -21.41 13.43
C GLU A 133 10.44 -21.39 14.80
N GLY A 134 9.81 -22.02 15.78
CA GLY A 134 10.21 -21.91 17.17
C GLY A 134 9.64 -23.04 18.01
N THR A 135 9.69 -24.28 17.53
CA THR A 135 9.50 -25.49 18.38
C THR A 135 10.20 -26.75 17.83
N ALA A 136 10.63 -26.81 16.55
CA ALA A 136 11.18 -28.06 16.00
C ALA A 136 12.64 -28.41 16.38
N ALA A 137 13.33 -27.60 17.19
CA ALA A 137 14.73 -27.84 17.56
C ALA A 137 14.99 -28.08 19.06
N ALA A 138 13.93 -28.22 19.87
CA ALA A 138 14.06 -28.38 21.33
C ALA A 138 13.38 -29.65 21.88
N GLU A 139 13.27 -30.71 21.07
CA GLU A 139 12.96 -32.06 21.57
C GLU A 139 14.01 -33.06 21.07
N THR A 140 15.15 -33.07 21.76
CA THR A 140 15.68 -34.33 22.27
C THR A 140 16.20 -34.11 23.69
N PRO A 141 15.44 -34.49 24.74
CA PRO A 141 15.96 -34.63 26.09
C PRO A 141 16.89 -35.85 26.17
N GLU A 142 18.12 -35.59 26.64
CA GLU A 142 18.89 -36.36 27.64
C GLU A 142 18.95 -37.90 27.58
N ALA A 143 20.15 -38.45 27.37
CA ALA A 143 20.88 -39.37 28.29
C ALA A 143 22.13 -39.97 27.62
#